data_AF-A0AA96CUH9-F1
#
_entry.id   AF-A0AA96CUH9-F1
#
_cell.length_a   1.000
_cell.length_b   1.000
_cell.length_c   1.000
_cell.angle_alpha   90.00
_cell.angle_beta   90.00
_cell.angle_gamma   90.00
#
_symmetry.space_group_name_H-M   'P 1'
#
loop_
_entity.id
_entity.type
_entity.pdbx_description
1 polymer ?
#
loop_
_entity_poly.entity_id
_entity_poly.type
_entity_poly.pdbx_seq_one_letter_code
_entity_poly.pdbx_strand_id
1 'polypeptide(L)'
;MYNNRNKNYKIPLVIGVTGHRDILKEDYFKLEKQIEIIFKSLQEKYPNTPLILLSPLADGADRLVANVAVKKFKDYIDIKVVLPFDEETYKNTFGVEGISTKEESISEYEFLKSKIVNNKNDFIKLDFDKNYYNNFDDEKEKKAIRNKQYFMVGEYISIHSHILVALENPKSVGKVGGTSEVVRIKLSGEYQYFGKQNDVSYPEKGLVYRINTPRLSDHDTISLNGNEKYKIYKLFPDTNKLHEWNNEELDKYNFKDFKEHLFSKPCLTISEKEKYNSYRQQHLQINCLNKMIESNVDRIEKKLKKI
;
A
#
# COMPACT_ATOMS: atom_id res chain seq x y z
N MET A 1 -6.56 12.30 -47.66
CA MET A 1 -6.71 10.90 -47.21
C MET A 1 -6.07 10.75 -45.83
N TYR A 2 -6.84 10.94 -44.74
CA TYR A 2 -6.39 10.62 -43.38
C TYR A 2 -6.71 9.15 -43.12
N ASN A 3 -5.79 8.25 -43.49
CA ASN A 3 -5.93 6.82 -43.27
C ASN A 3 -5.72 6.44 -41.80
N ASN A 4 -6.67 5.67 -41.25
CA ASN A 4 -6.60 4.85 -40.05
C ASN A 4 -6.18 5.51 -38.71
N ARG A 5 -7.12 6.27 -38.10
CA ARG A 5 -7.03 6.66 -36.67
C ARG A 5 -8.05 5.96 -35.75
N ASN A 6 -8.59 4.81 -36.14
CA ASN A 6 -9.34 3.94 -35.21
C ASN A 6 -8.40 3.03 -34.42
N LYS A 7 -7.44 3.62 -33.69
CA LYS A 7 -6.76 2.94 -32.59
C LYS A 7 -7.36 3.51 -31.30
N ASN A 8 -7.95 2.63 -30.50
CA ASN A 8 -8.61 2.97 -29.25
C ASN A 8 -7.53 3.29 -28.19
N TYR A 9 -6.91 4.47 -28.30
CA TYR A 9 -5.88 4.92 -27.36
C TYR A 9 -6.54 5.38 -26.07
N LYS A 10 -6.45 4.56 -25.03
CA LYS A 10 -6.83 4.97 -23.68
C LYS A 10 -5.65 5.64 -22.99
N ILE A 11 -5.90 6.75 -22.30
CA ILE A 11 -4.89 7.45 -21.47
C ILE A 11 -4.91 6.80 -20.09
N PRO A 12 -3.78 6.27 -19.58
CA PRO A 12 -3.76 5.60 -18.28
C PRO A 12 -3.61 6.59 -17.12
N LEU A 13 -4.21 6.27 -15.98
CA LEU A 13 -3.92 6.89 -14.69
C LEU A 13 -2.91 6.02 -13.94
N VAL A 14 -1.68 6.52 -13.86
CA VAL A 14 -0.58 5.87 -13.13
C VAL A 14 -0.64 6.17 -11.63
N ILE A 15 -0.62 5.11 -10.82
CA ILE A 15 -0.66 5.10 -9.37
C ILE A 15 0.65 4.50 -8.85
N GLY A 16 1.40 5.23 -8.05
CA GLY A 16 2.58 4.74 -7.35
C GLY A 16 2.25 4.16 -5.99
N VAL A 17 3.07 3.23 -5.51
CA VAL A 17 2.97 2.69 -4.14
C VAL A 17 4.27 2.93 -3.39
N THR A 18 4.12 3.23 -2.09
CA THR A 18 5.22 3.19 -1.13
C THR A 18 4.67 2.80 0.24
N GLY A 19 5.46 2.12 1.06
CA GLY A 19 5.03 1.85 2.41
C GLY A 19 6.01 1.11 3.28
N HIS A 20 5.61 0.92 4.53
CA HIS A 20 6.42 0.21 5.51
C HIS A 20 6.55 -1.28 5.17
N ARG A 21 7.76 -1.81 5.36
CA ARG A 21 8.04 -3.25 5.22
C ARG A 21 7.57 -4.05 6.43
N ASP A 22 7.60 -3.42 7.61
CA ASP A 22 7.39 -4.06 8.89
C ASP A 22 5.95 -3.97 9.41
N ILE A 23 4.98 -4.33 8.57
CA ILE A 23 3.55 -4.34 8.91
C ILE A 23 3.18 -5.68 9.58
N LEU A 24 2.43 -5.62 10.69
CA LEU A 24 1.95 -6.82 11.37
C LEU A 24 0.85 -7.52 10.56
N LYS A 25 0.88 -8.86 10.53
CA LYS A 25 -0.10 -9.68 9.79
C LYS A 25 -1.55 -9.43 10.23
N GLU A 26 -1.78 -9.06 11.49
CA GLU A 26 -3.12 -8.71 12.01
C GLU A 26 -3.72 -7.43 11.39
N ASP A 27 -2.86 -6.51 10.93
CA ASP A 27 -3.29 -5.25 10.31
C ASP A 27 -3.70 -5.41 8.84
N TYR A 28 -3.24 -6.48 8.17
CA TYR A 28 -3.38 -6.67 6.73
C TYR A 28 -4.84 -6.57 6.28
N PHE A 29 -5.76 -7.25 6.97
CA PHE A 29 -7.18 -7.24 6.59
C PHE A 29 -7.81 -5.84 6.63
N LYS A 30 -7.40 -5.00 7.59
CA LYS A 30 -7.92 -3.63 7.69
C LYS A 30 -7.32 -2.75 6.60
N LEU A 31 -6.02 -2.90 6.32
CA LEU A 31 -5.32 -2.18 5.26
C LEU A 31 -5.79 -2.56 3.86
N GLU A 32 -6.00 -3.85 3.58
CA GLU A 32 -6.55 -4.34 2.29
C GLU A 32 -7.87 -3.64 1.96
N LYS A 33 -8.75 -3.49 2.95
CA LYS A 33 -10.01 -2.76 2.77
C LYS A 33 -9.81 -1.30 2.39
N GLN A 34 -8.86 -0.61 3.00
CA GLN A 34 -8.58 0.80 2.67
C GLN A 34 -8.02 0.93 1.25
N ILE A 35 -7.18 -0.01 0.82
CA ILE A 35 -6.66 -0.07 -0.54
C ILE A 35 -7.80 -0.32 -1.54
N GLU A 36 -8.70 -1.26 -1.23
CA GLU A 36 -9.89 -1.53 -2.07
C GLU A 36 -10.78 -0.31 -2.25
N ILE A 37 -10.98 0.46 -1.18
CA ILE A 37 -11.76 1.71 -1.21
C ILE A 37 -11.13 2.71 -2.19
N ILE A 38 -9.81 2.90 -2.12
CA ILE A 38 -9.09 3.79 -3.04
C ILE A 38 -9.25 3.31 -4.49
N PHE A 39 -8.98 2.03 -4.76
CA PHE A 39 -9.05 1.48 -6.11
C PHE A 39 -10.46 1.52 -6.70
N LYS A 40 -11.48 1.15 -5.92
CA LYS A 40 -12.88 1.21 -6.34
C LYS A 40 -13.32 2.65 -6.65
N SER A 41 -12.94 3.60 -5.79
CA SER A 41 -13.23 5.02 -6.03
C SER A 41 -12.60 5.53 -7.33
N LEU A 42 -11.35 5.16 -7.62
CA LEU A 42 -10.67 5.55 -8.86
C LEU A 42 -11.31 4.89 -10.09
N GLN A 43 -11.64 3.60 -10.01
CA GLN A 43 -12.30 2.86 -11.07
C GLN A 43 -13.67 3.46 -11.43
N GLU A 44 -14.48 3.80 -10.43
CA GLU A 44 -15.82 4.36 -10.63
C GLU A 44 -15.77 5.81 -11.12
N LYS A 45 -14.81 6.59 -10.65
CA LYS A 45 -14.63 7.97 -11.09
C LYS A 45 -14.06 8.06 -12.51
N TYR A 46 -13.25 7.09 -12.91
CA TYR A 46 -12.55 7.09 -14.21
C TYR A 46 -12.76 5.76 -14.99
N PRO A 47 -14.00 5.38 -15.34
CA PRO A 47 -14.31 4.06 -15.89
C PRO A 47 -13.69 3.77 -17.26
N ASN A 48 -13.32 4.81 -18.01
CA ASN A 48 -12.69 4.68 -19.33
C ASN A 48 -11.16 4.83 -19.30
N THR A 49 -10.57 4.94 -18.11
CA THR A 49 -9.15 5.20 -17.88
C THR A 49 -8.50 3.95 -17.28
N PRO A 50 -7.62 3.25 -18.02
CA PRO A 50 -6.84 2.14 -17.47
C PRO A 50 -6.02 2.60 -16.28
N LEU A 51 -5.95 1.80 -15.24
CA LEU A 51 -5.11 2.10 -14.09
C LEU A 51 -3.80 1.33 -14.24
N ILE A 52 -2.66 2.00 -13.99
CA ILE A 52 -1.35 1.37 -13.93
C ILE A 52 -0.80 1.53 -12.52
N LEU A 53 -0.45 0.44 -11.85
CA LEU A 53 0.17 0.45 -10.54
C LEU A 53 1.69 0.29 -10.68
N LEU A 54 2.46 1.30 -10.29
CA LEU A 54 3.91 1.22 -10.12
C LEU A 54 4.23 0.75 -8.71
N SER A 55 4.89 -0.40 -8.59
CA SER A 55 5.28 -0.97 -7.29
C SER A 55 6.67 -1.58 -7.36
N PRO A 56 7.49 -1.46 -6.30
CA PRO A 56 8.75 -2.18 -6.21
C PRO A 56 8.60 -3.62 -5.72
N LEU A 57 7.39 -4.05 -5.37
CA LEU A 57 7.11 -5.36 -4.74
C LEU A 57 8.02 -5.67 -3.53
N ALA A 58 8.41 -4.63 -2.78
CA ALA A 58 9.12 -4.79 -1.52
C ALA A 58 8.24 -5.50 -0.47
N ASP A 59 8.87 -6.09 0.55
CA ASP A 59 8.13 -6.67 1.69
C ASP A 59 7.10 -5.68 2.26
N GLY A 60 5.99 -6.21 2.79
CA GLY A 60 4.98 -5.40 3.47
C GLY A 60 4.06 -4.66 2.52
N ALA A 61 3.99 -3.33 2.65
CA ALA A 61 2.98 -2.50 2.00
C ALA A 61 2.91 -2.66 0.48
N ASP A 62 4.05 -2.64 -0.20
CA ASP A 62 4.11 -2.66 -1.67
C ASP A 62 3.50 -3.94 -2.24
N ARG A 63 3.78 -5.09 -1.61
CA ARG A 63 3.15 -6.37 -1.93
C ARG A 63 1.70 -6.45 -1.51
N LEU A 64 1.33 -5.85 -0.37
CA LEU A 64 -0.06 -5.82 0.08
C LEU A 64 -0.96 -5.11 -0.95
N VAL A 65 -0.53 -3.95 -1.43
CA VAL A 65 -1.26 -3.19 -2.46
C VAL A 65 -1.29 -3.95 -3.79
N ALA A 66 -0.16 -4.53 -4.22
CA ALA A 66 -0.11 -5.34 -5.43
C ALA A 66 -1.02 -6.58 -5.34
N ASN A 67 -1.09 -7.23 -4.18
CA ASN A 67 -1.94 -8.39 -3.92
C ASN A 67 -3.43 -8.04 -4.04
N VAL A 68 -3.86 -6.88 -3.51
CA VAL A 68 -5.23 -6.39 -3.67
C VAL A 68 -5.55 -6.15 -5.15
N ALA A 69 -4.64 -5.51 -5.89
CA ALA A 69 -4.80 -5.28 -7.32
C ALA A 69 -4.95 -6.61 -8.08
N VAL A 70 -4.04 -7.57 -7.87
CA VAL A 70 -4.07 -8.91 -8.49
C VAL A 70 -5.35 -9.68 -8.15
N LYS A 71 -5.78 -9.67 -6.88
CA LYS A 71 -6.92 -10.49 -6.44
C LYS A 71 -8.27 -9.94 -6.87
N LYS A 72 -8.43 -8.61 -6.84
CA LYS A 72 -9.75 -7.97 -6.94
C LYS A 72 -9.91 -7.04 -8.13
N PHE A 73 -8.81 -6.58 -8.73
CA PHE A 73 -8.83 -5.54 -9.77
C PHE A 73 -7.97 -5.89 -11.00
N LYS A 74 -7.58 -7.17 -11.19
CA LYS A 74 -6.71 -7.61 -12.29
C LYS A 74 -7.18 -7.22 -13.69
N ASP A 75 -8.49 -7.03 -13.89
CA ASP A 75 -9.06 -6.69 -15.20
C ASP A 75 -9.06 -5.17 -15.46
N TYR A 76 -8.69 -4.36 -14.45
CA TYR A 76 -8.72 -2.90 -14.47
C TYR A 76 -7.37 -2.23 -14.12
N ILE A 77 -6.55 -2.91 -13.31
CA ILE A 77 -5.24 -2.44 -12.87
C ILE A 77 -4.17 -3.33 -13.47
N ASP A 78 -3.34 -2.74 -14.33
CA ASP A 78 -2.10 -3.34 -14.80
C ASP A 78 -0.96 -2.98 -13.83
N ILE A 79 -0.05 -3.91 -13.53
CA ILE A 79 1.03 -3.66 -12.56
C ILE A 79 2.37 -3.61 -13.29
N LYS A 80 3.13 -2.55 -13.06
CA LYS A 80 4.54 -2.44 -13.50
C LYS A 80 5.45 -2.44 -12.28
N VAL A 81 6.43 -3.33 -12.32
CA VAL A 81 7.37 -3.56 -11.24
C VAL A 81 8.62 -2.73 -11.45
N VAL A 82 8.96 -1.86 -10.49
CA VAL A 82 10.17 -1.02 -10.53
C VAL A 82 11.22 -1.63 -9.61
N LEU A 83 12.24 -2.25 -10.18
CA LEU A 83 13.26 -2.94 -9.41
C LEU A 83 14.43 -2.00 -9.06
N PRO A 84 14.87 -1.97 -7.79
CA PRO A 84 16.09 -1.25 -7.41
C PRO A 84 17.35 -1.91 -7.97
N PHE A 85 17.38 -3.24 -7.99
CA PHE A 85 18.54 -4.03 -8.40
C PHE A 85 18.15 -5.04 -9.48
N ASP A 86 19.12 -5.85 -9.93
CA ASP A 86 18.76 -7.12 -10.53
C ASP A 86 17.99 -8.00 -9.53
N GLU A 87 17.14 -8.87 -10.05
CA GLU A 87 16.17 -9.61 -9.25
C GLU A 87 16.81 -10.54 -8.21
N GLU A 88 17.95 -11.14 -8.54
CA GLU A 88 18.71 -12.00 -7.63
C GLU A 88 19.23 -11.19 -6.44
N THR A 89 19.91 -10.07 -6.71
CA THR A 89 20.38 -9.16 -5.66
C THR A 89 19.22 -8.66 -4.81
N TYR A 90 18.07 -8.37 -5.43
CA TYR A 90 16.90 -7.88 -4.69
C TYR A 90 16.32 -8.92 -3.74
N LYS A 91 16.14 -10.16 -4.21
CA LYS A 91 15.69 -11.29 -3.36
C LYS A 91 16.63 -11.56 -2.19
N ASN A 92 17.91 -11.22 -2.30
CA ASN A 92 18.84 -11.33 -1.19
C ASN A 92 18.57 -10.36 -0.04
N THR A 93 17.77 -9.33 -0.26
CA THR A 93 17.39 -8.30 0.73
C THR A 93 16.05 -8.55 1.42
N PHE A 94 15.37 -9.64 1.05
CA PHE A 94 14.02 -9.98 1.48
C PHE A 94 13.97 -10.63 2.85
N GLY A 95 12.79 -10.50 3.47
CA GLY A 95 12.53 -10.93 4.84
C GLY A 95 12.60 -9.76 5.81
N VAL A 96 11.77 -9.83 6.85
CA VAL A 96 11.71 -8.82 7.90
C VAL A 96 11.72 -9.55 9.23
N GLU A 97 12.74 -9.29 10.03
CA GLU A 97 12.91 -9.88 11.35
C GLU A 97 11.66 -9.67 12.22
N GLY A 98 11.18 -10.74 12.84
CA GLY A 98 9.95 -10.74 13.64
C GLY A 98 8.63 -10.81 12.84
N ILE A 99 8.67 -10.79 11.50
CA ILE A 99 7.46 -10.78 10.65
C ILE A 99 7.43 -11.93 9.65
N SER A 100 8.53 -12.15 8.93
CA SER A 100 8.63 -13.19 7.90
C SER A 100 10.05 -13.67 7.69
N THR A 101 10.22 -14.94 7.35
CA THR A 101 11.53 -15.46 6.90
C THR A 101 11.85 -14.98 5.48
N LYS A 102 13.11 -15.16 5.05
CA LYS A 102 13.53 -14.85 3.69
C LYS A 102 12.81 -15.74 2.67
N GLU A 103 12.64 -17.01 2.98
CA GLU A 103 11.98 -18.00 2.13
C GLU A 103 10.49 -17.69 1.94
N GLU A 104 9.80 -17.34 3.04
CA GLU A 104 8.40 -16.90 2.99
C GLU A 104 8.24 -15.65 2.11
N SER A 105 9.14 -14.68 2.27
CA SER A 105 9.13 -13.45 1.50
C SER A 105 9.42 -13.68 0.01
N ILE A 106 10.40 -14.52 -0.33
CA ILE A 106 10.69 -14.88 -1.72
C ILE A 106 9.48 -15.59 -2.34
N SER A 107 8.83 -16.51 -1.61
CA SER A 107 7.65 -17.23 -2.07
C SER A 107 6.49 -16.27 -2.38
N GLU A 108 6.23 -15.30 -1.52
CA GLU A 108 5.19 -14.28 -1.76
C GLU A 108 5.51 -13.42 -2.99
N TYR A 109 6.77 -12.95 -3.12
CA TYR A 109 7.21 -12.18 -4.27
C TYR A 109 7.03 -12.96 -5.59
N GLU A 110 7.45 -14.22 -5.62
CA GLU A 110 7.33 -15.07 -6.81
C GLU A 110 5.88 -15.38 -7.15
N PHE A 111 5.05 -15.60 -6.13
CA PHE A 111 3.61 -15.76 -6.31
C PHE A 111 3.02 -14.52 -6.98
N LEU A 112 3.28 -13.31 -6.46
CA LEU A 112 2.76 -12.07 -7.05
C LEU A 112 3.31 -11.84 -8.45
N LYS A 113 4.62 -12.01 -8.65
CA LYS A 113 5.26 -11.94 -9.96
C LYS A 113 4.59 -12.87 -10.97
N SER A 114 4.29 -14.11 -10.59
CA SER A 114 3.59 -15.07 -11.47
C SER A 114 2.21 -14.63 -11.91
N LYS A 115 1.55 -13.74 -11.15
CA LYS A 115 0.24 -13.16 -11.50
C LYS A 115 0.33 -11.88 -12.31
N ILE A 116 1.48 -11.20 -12.27
CA ILE A 116 1.71 -9.92 -12.94
C ILE A 116 2.26 -10.14 -14.35
N VAL A 117 3.16 -11.12 -14.53
CA VAL A 117 3.87 -11.34 -15.80
C VAL A 117 2.89 -11.82 -16.89
N ASN A 118 2.32 -10.87 -17.63
CA ASN A 118 1.68 -11.14 -18.91
C ASN A 118 2.58 -10.69 -20.07
N ASN A 119 3.52 -9.75 -19.85
CA ASN A 119 4.44 -9.25 -20.87
C ASN A 119 5.86 -8.94 -20.32
N LYS A 120 6.88 -9.00 -21.19
CA LYS A 120 8.28 -8.69 -20.81
C LYS A 120 8.50 -7.24 -20.36
N ASN A 121 7.59 -6.32 -20.70
CA ASN A 121 7.71 -4.88 -20.39
C ASN A 121 7.14 -4.51 -19.01
N ASP A 122 6.76 -5.49 -18.19
CA ASP A 122 6.18 -5.26 -16.87
C ASP A 122 7.25 -4.98 -15.80
N PHE A 123 8.54 -5.15 -16.12
CA PHE A 123 9.65 -4.94 -15.19
C PHE A 123 10.58 -3.83 -15.69
N ILE A 124 10.62 -2.74 -14.92
CA ILE A 124 11.50 -1.60 -15.13
C ILE A 124 12.66 -1.76 -14.14
N LYS A 125 13.88 -1.88 -14.65
CA LYS A 125 15.08 -1.97 -13.82
C LYS A 125 15.76 -0.62 -13.81
N LEU A 126 16.00 -0.08 -12.62
CA LEU A 126 16.86 1.09 -12.50
C LEU A 126 18.32 0.68 -12.69
N ASP A 127 19.12 1.60 -13.21
CA ASP A 127 20.55 1.38 -13.38
C ASP A 127 21.20 1.09 -12.02
N PHE A 128 21.92 -0.02 -11.96
CA PHE A 128 22.60 -0.49 -10.76
C PHE A 128 23.90 -1.19 -11.14
N ASP A 129 25.02 -0.67 -10.65
CA ASP A 129 26.33 -1.28 -10.87
C ASP A 129 26.57 -2.40 -9.86
N LYS A 130 26.19 -3.63 -10.24
CA LYS A 130 26.39 -4.84 -9.44
C LYS A 130 27.87 -5.11 -9.15
N ASN A 131 28.77 -4.77 -10.07
CA ASN A 131 30.20 -5.00 -9.89
C ASN A 131 30.75 -4.05 -8.82
N TYR A 132 30.42 -2.75 -8.92
CA TYR A 132 30.78 -1.77 -7.89
C TYR A 132 30.22 -2.17 -6.52
N TYR A 133 28.96 -2.60 -6.45
CA TYR A 133 28.34 -3.07 -5.21
C TYR A 133 29.05 -4.30 -4.61
N ASN A 134 29.48 -5.24 -5.45
CA ASN A 134 30.15 -6.47 -5.02
C ASN A 134 31.61 -6.23 -4.58
N ASN A 135 32.24 -5.12 -4.98
CA ASN A 135 33.62 -4.78 -4.60
C ASN A 135 33.77 -4.36 -3.13
N PHE A 136 32.67 -4.10 -2.43
CA PHE A 136 32.70 -3.76 -1.00
C PHE A 136 32.50 -4.99 -0.14
N ASP A 137 33.39 -5.22 0.82
CA ASP A 137 33.20 -6.27 1.82
C ASP A 137 32.48 -5.75 3.08
N ASP A 138 32.50 -4.44 3.32
CA ASP A 138 31.81 -3.81 4.45
C ASP A 138 30.28 -3.77 4.23
N GLU A 139 29.54 -4.44 5.12
CA GLU A 139 28.07 -4.43 5.11
C GLU A 139 27.48 -3.05 5.34
N LYS A 140 28.19 -2.14 6.03
CA LYS A 140 27.72 -0.76 6.22
C LYS A 140 27.70 0.01 4.91
N GLU A 141 28.72 -0.16 4.08
CA GLU A 141 28.82 0.47 2.76
C GLU A 141 27.81 -0.14 1.79
N LYS A 142 27.70 -1.47 1.75
CA LYS A 142 26.64 -2.14 0.97
C LYS A 142 25.24 -1.66 1.38
N LYS A 143 24.98 -1.51 2.67
CA LYS A 143 23.69 -0.99 3.16
C LYS A 143 23.44 0.45 2.71
N ALA A 144 24.45 1.32 2.70
CA ALA A 144 24.32 2.69 2.21
C ALA A 144 23.97 2.73 0.70
N ILE A 145 24.64 1.90 -0.10
CA ILE A 145 24.35 1.75 -1.53
C ILE A 145 22.91 1.26 -1.73
N ARG A 146 22.48 0.23 -0.97
CA ARG A 146 21.10 -0.27 -1.05
C ARG A 146 20.07 0.79 -0.69
N ASN A 147 20.29 1.54 0.39
CA ASN A 147 19.39 2.61 0.83
C ASN A 147 19.25 3.71 -0.23
N LYS A 148 20.36 4.09 -0.88
CA LYS A 148 20.33 5.01 -2.02
C LYS A 148 19.46 4.47 -3.14
N GLN A 149 19.63 3.20 -3.51
CA GLN A 149 18.88 2.58 -4.60
C GLN A 149 17.38 2.49 -4.29
N TYR A 150 17.00 2.12 -3.06
CA TYR A 150 15.59 2.16 -2.63
C TYR A 150 15.01 3.56 -2.70
N PHE A 151 15.79 4.58 -2.32
CA PHE A 151 15.33 5.97 -2.41
C PHE A 151 15.12 6.39 -3.87
N MET A 152 16.03 6.02 -4.78
CA MET A 152 15.86 6.24 -6.22
C MET A 152 14.60 5.58 -6.77
N VAL A 153 14.25 4.37 -6.33
CA VAL A 153 12.98 3.74 -6.71
C VAL A 153 11.78 4.54 -6.19
N GLY A 154 11.83 5.03 -4.96
CA GLY A 154 10.80 5.91 -4.41
C GLY A 154 10.63 7.22 -5.20
N GLU A 155 11.73 7.84 -5.60
CA GLU A 155 11.70 9.04 -6.47
C GLU A 155 11.12 8.72 -7.85
N TYR A 156 11.58 7.64 -8.49
CA TYR A 156 11.10 7.21 -9.79
C TYR A 156 9.58 6.98 -9.76
N ILE A 157 9.08 6.23 -8.78
CA ILE A 157 7.65 5.99 -8.61
C ILE A 157 6.90 7.30 -8.37
N SER A 158 7.46 8.22 -7.58
CA SER A 158 6.84 9.52 -7.30
C SER A 158 6.73 10.38 -8.56
N ILE A 159 7.80 10.47 -9.37
CA ILE A 159 7.83 11.26 -10.60
C ILE A 159 6.89 10.67 -11.65
N HIS A 160 6.89 9.34 -11.79
CA HIS A 160 6.15 8.65 -12.85
C HIS A 160 4.73 8.22 -12.47
N SER A 161 4.21 8.69 -11.33
CA SER A 161 2.81 8.49 -10.93
C SER A 161 2.06 9.81 -10.78
N HIS A 162 0.78 9.81 -11.14
CA HIS A 162 -0.10 10.96 -10.90
C HIS A 162 -0.58 10.98 -9.45
N ILE A 163 -0.76 9.78 -8.88
CA ILE A 163 -1.24 9.55 -7.52
C ILE A 163 -0.28 8.60 -6.81
N LEU A 164 0.10 8.90 -5.57
CA LEU A 164 0.87 8.00 -4.72
C LEU A 164 -0.02 7.43 -3.62
N VAL A 165 -0.05 6.10 -3.44
CA VAL A 165 -0.67 5.44 -2.30
C VAL A 165 0.43 5.09 -1.30
N ALA A 166 0.40 5.75 -0.14
CA ALA A 166 1.40 5.61 0.91
C ALA A 166 0.83 4.91 2.14
N LEU A 167 1.38 3.75 2.49
CA LEU A 167 1.07 3.05 3.75
C LEU A 167 2.15 3.42 4.76
N GLU A 168 1.93 4.50 5.51
CA GLU A 168 2.90 5.02 6.47
C GLU A 168 2.30 5.35 7.83
N ASN A 169 3.17 5.38 8.84
CA ASN A 169 2.91 6.01 10.12
C ASN A 169 3.47 7.44 10.05
N PRO A 170 2.61 8.48 9.99
CA PRO A 170 3.08 9.87 9.90
C PRO A 170 3.84 10.34 11.13
N LYS A 171 3.76 9.60 12.24
CA LYS A 171 4.48 9.92 13.47
C LYS A 171 5.83 9.20 13.56
N SER A 172 6.15 8.29 12.63
CA SER A 172 7.43 7.59 12.61
C SER A 172 8.59 8.56 12.36
N VAL A 173 9.72 8.34 13.05
CA VAL A 173 10.92 9.16 12.85
C VAL A 173 11.45 8.88 11.43
N GLY A 174 11.47 9.91 10.59
CA GLY A 174 11.87 9.81 9.19
C GLY A 174 13.29 9.26 9.04
N LYS A 175 13.42 8.09 8.42
CA LYS A 175 14.71 7.62 7.88
C LYS A 175 14.86 8.17 6.46
N VAL A 176 16.06 8.63 6.10
CA VAL A 176 16.39 9.03 4.73
C VAL A 176 16.07 7.87 3.78
N GLY A 177 15.27 8.15 2.74
CA GLY A 177 14.80 7.14 1.79
C GLY A 177 13.67 6.23 2.27
N GLY A 178 13.08 6.52 3.44
CA GLY A 178 11.89 5.82 3.94
C GLY A 178 10.59 6.35 3.35
N THR A 179 9.47 5.70 3.67
CA THR A 179 8.14 6.03 3.13
C THR A 179 7.77 7.52 3.27
N SER A 180 8.01 8.12 4.44
CA SER A 180 7.67 9.53 4.69
C SER A 180 8.52 10.51 3.90
N GLU A 181 9.74 10.11 3.53
CA GLU A 181 10.56 10.86 2.58
C GLU A 181 9.90 10.88 1.21
N VAL A 182 9.46 9.71 0.73
CA VAL A 182 8.80 9.53 -0.58
C VAL A 182 7.50 10.35 -0.64
N VAL A 183 6.70 10.34 0.43
CA VAL A 183 5.51 11.20 0.54
C VAL A 183 5.88 12.68 0.46
N ARG A 184 6.91 13.12 1.19
CA ARG A 184 7.32 14.52 1.18
C ARG A 184 7.82 14.97 -0.19
N ILE A 185 8.66 14.18 -0.86
CA ILE A 185 9.16 14.55 -2.20
C ILE A 185 8.05 14.55 -3.25
N LYS A 186 7.04 13.66 -3.15
CA LYS A 186 5.88 13.69 -4.07
C LYS A 186 5.04 14.95 -3.91
N LEU A 187 4.89 15.43 -2.67
CA LEU A 187 4.12 16.65 -2.39
C LEU A 187 4.91 17.92 -2.73
N SER A 188 6.20 17.96 -2.41
CA SER A 188 7.04 19.15 -2.64
C SER A 188 7.54 19.27 -4.09
N GLY A 189 7.75 18.14 -4.77
CA GLY A 189 8.48 18.09 -6.03
C GLY A 189 10.01 18.18 -5.86
N GLU A 190 10.54 18.12 -4.64
CA GLU A 190 11.98 18.24 -4.41
C GLU A 190 12.67 16.88 -4.57
N TYR A 191 13.05 16.54 -5.81
CA TYR A 191 13.75 15.30 -6.13
C TYR A 191 15.27 15.46 -6.13
N GLN A 192 15.97 14.50 -5.51
CA GLN A 192 17.42 14.49 -5.33
C GLN A 192 18.18 13.90 -6.52
N TYR A 193 17.70 12.79 -7.10
CA TYR A 193 18.43 12.04 -8.12
C TYR A 193 17.93 12.29 -9.54
N PHE A 194 16.63 12.52 -9.71
CA PHE A 194 16.02 12.75 -11.03
C PHE A 194 15.61 14.22 -11.25
N GLY A 195 15.76 15.08 -10.23
CA GLY A 195 15.20 16.44 -10.19
C GLY A 195 15.98 17.54 -10.90
N LYS A 196 16.95 17.22 -11.77
CA LYS A 196 17.72 18.24 -12.50
C LYS A 196 18.04 17.77 -13.90
N GLN A 197 17.32 18.31 -14.90
CA GLN A 197 17.84 18.81 -16.19
C GLN A 197 16.70 18.89 -17.21
N ASN A 198 16.19 20.10 -17.50
CA ASN A 198 15.39 20.50 -18.68
C ASN A 198 13.87 20.65 -18.46
N ASP A 199 13.23 21.47 -19.30
CA ASP A 199 11.83 21.94 -19.17
C ASP A 199 10.76 20.83 -19.15
N VAL A 200 11.11 19.61 -19.57
CA VAL A 200 10.23 18.43 -19.59
C VAL A 200 10.36 17.55 -18.33
N SER A 201 11.34 17.83 -17.47
CA SER A 201 11.57 17.14 -16.18
C SER A 201 11.26 18.04 -14.98
N TYR A 202 10.46 19.11 -15.18
CA TYR A 202 9.97 19.94 -14.08
C TYR A 202 9.31 19.02 -13.03
N PRO A 203 9.59 19.24 -11.74
CA PRO A 203 9.21 18.27 -10.74
C PRO A 203 7.69 18.04 -10.65
N GLU A 204 7.29 16.80 -10.94
CA GLU A 204 5.89 16.37 -10.98
C GLU A 204 5.31 16.18 -9.57
N LYS A 205 4.64 17.22 -9.06
CA LYS A 205 3.88 17.09 -7.81
C LYS A 205 2.58 16.32 -8.02
N GLY A 206 2.05 15.65 -7.00
CA GLY A 206 0.74 15.00 -7.14
C GLY A 206 0.06 14.61 -5.84
N LEU A 207 -1.16 14.08 -5.97
CA LEU A 207 -2.00 13.64 -4.85
C LEU A 207 -1.37 12.44 -4.14
N VAL A 208 -1.34 12.48 -2.82
CA VAL A 208 -1.00 11.31 -2.00
C VAL A 208 -2.23 10.83 -1.23
N TYR A 209 -2.61 9.57 -1.44
CA TYR A 209 -3.47 8.84 -0.51
C TYR A 209 -2.61 8.23 0.57
N ARG A 210 -2.64 8.80 1.78
CA ARG A 210 -1.97 8.23 2.93
C ARG A 210 -2.93 7.35 3.71
N ILE A 211 -2.61 6.06 3.84
CA ILE A 211 -3.24 5.16 4.79
C ILE A 211 -2.34 5.13 6.03
N ASN A 212 -2.89 5.51 7.18
CA ASN A 212 -2.17 5.45 8.44
C ASN A 212 -1.91 3.98 8.84
N THR A 213 -0.67 3.54 8.71
CA THR A 213 -0.29 2.13 8.85
C THR A 213 0.61 1.93 10.06
N PRO A 214 0.18 1.15 11.08
CA PRO A 214 1.04 0.72 12.18
C PRO A 214 2.23 -0.11 11.67
N ARG A 215 3.31 -0.12 12.43
CA ARG A 215 4.51 -0.92 12.12
C ARG A 215 5.10 -1.52 13.39
N LEU A 216 5.68 -2.71 13.26
CA LEU A 216 6.26 -3.47 14.37
C LEU A 216 7.29 -2.65 15.14
N SER A 217 8.17 -1.90 14.44
CA SER A 217 9.21 -1.13 15.12
C SER A 217 8.72 0.12 15.86
N ASP A 218 7.47 0.56 15.65
CA ASP A 218 6.88 1.71 16.35
C ASP A 218 5.85 1.29 17.42
N HIS A 219 5.56 -0.02 17.54
CA HIS A 219 4.43 -0.52 18.32
C HIS A 219 4.47 -0.12 19.80
N ASP A 220 5.67 0.20 20.32
CA ASP A 220 5.91 0.59 21.71
C ASP A 220 6.25 2.08 21.93
N THR A 221 6.50 2.88 20.89
CA THR A 221 7.07 4.23 21.07
C THR A 221 6.27 5.37 20.45
N ILE A 222 5.49 5.14 19.38
CA ILE A 222 4.71 6.20 18.72
C ILE A 222 3.39 5.64 18.18
N SER A 223 2.47 5.33 19.08
CA SER A 223 1.20 4.70 18.72
C SER A 223 0.26 5.69 18.00
N LEU A 224 -0.27 5.24 16.87
CA LEU A 224 -1.49 5.81 16.32
C LEU A 224 -2.62 5.48 17.29
N ASN A 225 -3.36 6.49 17.75
CA ASN A 225 -4.54 6.26 18.59
C ASN A 225 -5.53 5.37 17.83
N GLY A 226 -6.34 4.58 18.54
CA GLY A 226 -7.26 3.62 17.91
C GLY A 226 -8.14 4.20 16.80
N ASN A 227 -8.52 5.49 16.92
CA ASN A 227 -9.31 6.20 15.92
C ASN A 227 -8.52 6.65 14.68
N GLU A 228 -7.18 6.74 14.74
CA GLU A 228 -6.34 7.19 13.62
C GLU A 228 -5.78 6.02 12.80
N LYS A 229 -5.81 4.80 13.34
CA LYS A 229 -5.32 3.60 12.66
C LYS A 229 -6.13 3.33 11.40
N TYR A 230 -5.43 3.06 10.30
CA TYR A 230 -5.98 2.72 8.99
C TYR A 230 -6.83 3.83 8.34
N LYS A 231 -6.90 5.03 8.90
CA LYS A 231 -7.59 6.14 8.24
C LYS A 231 -6.90 6.54 6.93
N ILE A 232 -7.69 6.91 5.93
CA ILE A 232 -7.21 7.43 4.65
C ILE A 232 -7.24 8.97 4.68
N TYR A 233 -6.13 9.59 4.31
CA TYR A 233 -6.00 11.03 4.12
C TYR A 233 -5.62 11.35 2.67
N LYS A 234 -6.20 12.42 2.13
CA LYS A 234 -5.80 13.01 0.84
C LYS A 234 -4.88 14.19 1.10
N LEU A 235 -3.64 14.11 0.62
CA LEU A 235 -2.63 15.17 0.73
C LEU A 235 -2.39 15.78 -0.65
N PHE A 236 -2.44 17.11 -0.74
CA PHE A 236 -2.21 17.82 -2.00
C PHE A 236 -0.92 18.66 -1.94
N PRO A 237 -0.22 18.86 -3.07
CA PRO A 237 1.08 19.51 -3.16
C PRO A 237 1.27 20.89 -2.52
N ASP A 238 0.21 21.69 -2.46
CA ASP A 238 0.28 23.09 -1.97
C ASP A 238 -0.71 23.36 -0.83
N THR A 239 -1.27 22.31 -0.23
CA THR A 239 -2.10 22.42 0.96
C THR A 239 -1.48 21.60 2.08
N ASN A 240 -0.90 22.25 3.09
CA ASN A 240 -0.63 21.60 4.39
C ASN A 240 -1.92 21.16 5.12
N LYS A 241 -3.08 21.17 4.45
CA LYS A 241 -4.37 20.73 4.98
C LYS A 241 -4.54 19.25 4.71
N LEU A 242 -4.59 18.49 5.79
CA LEU A 242 -5.04 17.10 5.80
C LEU A 242 -6.55 17.07 5.55
N HIS A 243 -6.98 16.53 4.41
CA HIS A 243 -8.38 16.19 4.21
C HIS A 243 -8.60 14.74 4.59
N GLU A 244 -9.28 14.52 5.72
CA GLU A 244 -9.76 13.20 6.10
C GLU A 244 -10.83 12.74 5.10
N TRP A 245 -10.74 11.50 4.64
CA TRP A 245 -11.81 10.92 3.85
C TRP A 245 -12.95 10.48 4.78
N ASN A 246 -14.09 11.18 4.74
CA ASN A 246 -15.25 10.79 5.52
C ASN A 246 -15.82 9.46 5.02
N ASN A 247 -15.90 8.49 5.93
CA ASN A 247 -16.38 7.14 5.67
C ASN A 247 -17.89 7.03 5.36
N GLU A 248 -18.66 8.12 5.36
CA GLU A 248 -20.09 8.09 4.99
C GLU A 248 -20.30 7.65 3.52
N GLU A 249 -19.31 7.86 2.64
CA GLU A 249 -19.32 7.27 1.29
C GLU A 249 -19.06 5.75 1.29
N LEU A 250 -18.49 5.18 2.37
CA LEU A 250 -18.33 3.72 2.53
C LEU A 250 -19.63 3.01 2.89
N ASP A 251 -20.60 3.68 3.50
CA ASP A 251 -21.93 3.10 3.71
C ASP A 251 -22.68 2.91 2.38
N LYS A 252 -22.27 3.64 1.34
CA LYS A 252 -22.67 3.41 -0.06
C LYS A 252 -22.01 2.15 -0.64
N TYR A 253 -20.78 1.83 -0.20
CA TYR A 253 -20.09 0.56 -0.45
C TYR A 253 -20.46 -0.48 0.61
N ASN A 254 -21.76 -0.71 0.74
CA ASN A 254 -22.32 -1.51 1.82
C ASN A 254 -21.79 -2.97 1.76
N PHE A 255 -21.49 -3.52 2.94
CA PHE A 255 -20.99 -4.88 3.21
C PHE A 255 -21.86 -6.03 2.65
N LYS A 256 -22.99 -5.70 2.00
CA LYS A 256 -23.94 -6.62 1.36
C LYS A 256 -23.37 -7.23 0.08
N ASP A 257 -22.73 -6.42 -0.77
CA ASP A 257 -22.19 -6.88 -2.07
C ASP A 257 -21.00 -7.83 -1.89
N PHE A 258 -20.23 -7.64 -0.81
CA PHE A 258 -19.07 -8.47 -0.51
C PHE A 258 -19.46 -9.87 0.00
N LYS A 259 -20.63 -10.01 0.66
CA LYS A 259 -21.18 -11.33 1.03
C LYS A 259 -21.58 -12.13 -0.21
N GLU A 260 -22.31 -11.53 -1.15
CA GLU A 260 -22.81 -12.24 -2.34
C GLU A 260 -21.67 -12.72 -3.27
N HIS A 261 -20.55 -12.00 -3.32
CA HIS A 261 -19.39 -12.42 -4.13
C HIS A 261 -18.55 -13.54 -3.47
N LEU A 262 -18.59 -13.68 -2.14
CA LEU A 262 -17.91 -14.79 -1.43
C LEU A 262 -18.74 -16.08 -1.41
N PHE A 263 -20.07 -15.97 -1.38
CA PHE A 263 -20.98 -17.13 -1.32
C PHE A 263 -21.34 -17.74 -2.70
N SER A 264 -20.88 -17.13 -3.80
CA SER A 264 -21.17 -17.58 -5.17
C SER A 264 -20.10 -18.47 -5.82
N LYS A 265 -19.02 -18.85 -5.10
CA LYS A 265 -18.00 -19.78 -5.62
C LYS A 265 -18.09 -21.16 -4.97
N PRO A 266 -18.27 -22.25 -5.75
CA PRO A 266 -18.30 -23.61 -5.23
C PRO A 266 -16.87 -24.15 -5.06
N CYS A 267 -16.17 -23.74 -4.00
CA CYS A 267 -15.04 -24.51 -3.45
C CYS A 267 -14.58 -23.89 -2.12
N LEU A 268 -15.15 -24.31 -1.00
CA LEU A 268 -14.52 -24.19 0.33
C LEU A 268 -14.77 -25.50 1.06
N THR A 269 -13.71 -26.07 1.63
CA THR A 269 -13.74 -27.37 2.29
C THR A 269 -14.40 -27.27 3.68
N ILE A 270 -14.93 -28.39 4.18
CA ILE A 270 -15.72 -28.45 5.44
C ILE A 270 -14.92 -27.90 6.64
N SER A 271 -13.59 -28.05 6.67
CA SER A 271 -12.74 -27.54 7.77
C SER A 271 -12.61 -26.00 7.80
N GLU A 272 -12.76 -25.33 6.66
CA GLU A 272 -12.70 -23.86 6.57
C GLU A 272 -13.99 -23.21 7.09
N LYS A 273 -15.13 -23.89 6.94
CA LYS A 273 -16.43 -23.47 7.50
C LYS A 273 -16.45 -23.58 9.04
N GLU A 274 -15.81 -24.60 9.60
CA GLU A 274 -15.74 -24.80 11.06
C GLU A 274 -14.83 -23.77 11.75
N LYS A 275 -13.68 -23.43 11.14
CA LYS A 275 -12.80 -22.35 11.63
C LYS A 275 -13.52 -20.99 11.66
N TYR A 276 -14.29 -20.66 10.60
CA TYR A 276 -15.04 -19.41 10.53
C TYR A 276 -16.18 -19.31 11.57
N ASN A 277 -16.86 -20.43 11.87
CA ASN A 277 -17.92 -20.45 12.89
C ASN A 277 -17.37 -20.28 14.32
N SER A 278 -16.15 -20.75 14.60
CA SER A 278 -15.45 -20.50 15.87
C SER A 278 -15.15 -19.00 16.08
N TYR A 279 -14.61 -18.32 15.06
CA TYR A 279 -14.37 -16.86 15.11
C TYR A 279 -15.66 -16.05 15.25
N ARG A 280 -16.77 -16.50 14.65
CA ARG A 280 -18.08 -15.85 14.76
C ARG A 280 -18.66 -15.95 16.17
N GLN A 281 -18.52 -17.09 16.84
CA GLN A 281 -18.96 -17.28 18.23
C GLN A 281 -18.16 -16.38 19.18
N GLN A 282 -16.84 -16.27 19.00
CA GLN A 282 -15.99 -15.37 19.77
C GLN A 282 -16.34 -13.89 19.55
N HIS A 283 -16.60 -13.46 18.30
CA HIS A 283 -16.99 -12.08 18.02
C HIS A 283 -18.41 -11.72 18.53
N LEU A 284 -19.35 -12.66 18.55
CA LEU A 284 -20.68 -12.44 19.14
C LEU A 284 -20.58 -12.26 20.66
N GLN A 285 -19.72 -13.03 21.33
CA GLN A 285 -19.46 -12.88 22.77
C GLN A 285 -18.81 -11.53 23.10
N ILE A 286 -17.84 -11.07 22.31
CA ILE A 286 -17.20 -9.76 22.49
C ILE A 286 -18.20 -8.61 22.30
N ASN A 287 -19.07 -8.69 21.29
CA ASN A 287 -20.08 -7.65 21.05
C ASN A 287 -21.16 -7.60 22.15
N CYS A 288 -21.54 -8.75 22.71
CA CYS A 288 -22.44 -8.81 23.87
C CYS A 288 -21.77 -8.22 25.11
N LEU A 289 -20.48 -8.49 25.33
CA LEU A 289 -19.72 -7.95 26.45
C LEU A 289 -19.59 -6.41 26.35
N ASN A 290 -19.28 -5.89 25.16
CA ASN A 290 -19.19 -4.44 24.93
C ASN A 290 -20.52 -3.73 25.18
N LYS A 291 -21.65 -4.30 24.72
CA LYS A 291 -22.98 -3.76 25.01
C LYS A 291 -23.34 -3.79 26.49
N MET A 292 -22.91 -4.81 27.23
CA MET A 292 -23.09 -4.86 28.69
C MET A 292 -22.25 -3.80 29.41
N ILE A 293 -21.02 -3.55 28.93
CA ILE A 293 -20.15 -2.51 29.48
C ILE A 293 -20.74 -1.13 29.22
N GLU A 294 -21.17 -0.83 28.00
CA GLU A 294 -21.82 0.44 27.62
C GLU A 294 -23.07 0.72 28.46
N SER A 295 -23.94 -0.29 28.63
CA SER A 295 -25.14 -0.18 29.47
C SER A 295 -24.80 0.10 30.94
N ASN A 296 -23.73 -0.48 31.47
CA ASN A 296 -23.28 -0.24 32.83
C ASN A 296 -22.66 1.16 33.00
N VAL A 297 -21.89 1.65 32.02
CA VAL A 297 -21.37 3.01 32.01
C VAL A 297 -22.51 4.03 32.02
N ASP A 298 -23.50 3.87 31.14
CA ASP A 298 -24.70 4.72 31.09
C ASP A 298 -25.46 4.75 32.44
N ARG A 299 -25.51 3.60 33.12
CA ARG A 299 -26.21 3.46 34.39
C ARG A 299 -25.45 4.11 35.55
N ILE A 300 -24.12 4.10 35.49
CA ILE A 300 -23.24 4.78 36.44
C ILE A 300 -23.31 6.30 36.23
N GLU A 301 -23.24 6.78 34.99
CA GLU A 301 -23.35 8.20 34.65
C GLU A 301 -24.71 8.80 35.05
N LYS A 302 -25.80 8.05 34.86
CA LYS A 302 -27.14 8.47 35.32
C LYS A 302 -27.27 8.53 36.84
N LYS A 303 -26.50 7.73 37.58
CA LYS A 303 -26.46 7.81 39.06
C LYS A 303 -25.63 8.99 39.55
N LEU A 304 -24.50 9.27 38.88
CA LEU A 304 -23.64 10.42 39.20
C LEU A 304 -24.32 11.77 38.91
N LYS A 305 -25.24 11.85 37.94
CA LYS A 305 -26.04 13.05 37.66
C LYS A 305 -27.22 13.28 38.61
N LYS A 306 -27.48 12.36 39.56
CA LYS A 306 -28.58 12.44 40.54
C LYS A 306 -28.11 12.68 41.98
N ILE A 307 -26.80 12.87 42.18
CA ILE A 307 -26.15 13.25 43.44
C ILE A 307 -25.65 14.68 43.26
#